data_AF-A0A497IJM6-F1
#
_entry.id   AF-A0A497IJM6-F1
#
_cell.length_a   1.000
_cell.length_b   1.000
_cell.length_c   1.000
_cell.angle_alpha   90.00
_cell.angle_beta   90.00
_cell.angle_gamma   90.00
#
_symmetry.space_group_name_H-M   'P 1'
#
loop_
_entity.id
_entity.type
_entity.pdbx_description
1 polymer ?
#
loop_
_entity_poly.entity_id
_entity_poly.type
_entity_poly.pdbx_seq_one_letter_code
_entity_poly.pdbx_strand_id
1 'polypeptide(L)'
;MIKIVRRQRKMQENKWQSTTTPIYAIDIKEKERSHSEVKKYWELYLTDETVFGLINGLTTLVAGPGFQIEGGEENKDIIEKAFSRSWPAIHSLVRNALIFGNGFGEIIYTRTGQFHSIEALYPLDIDIENENGSFSYIHRESGKIFGPDKIFNLVFFQREDSNYGLPLLKPLYNAILRKEKLERALITAVERHLPRLHIILKADELGHYPSEEERRAIARQFRDLKPEYEIVTTDLIDIDTIDIRGVPNIDEYLSFMLSLISLGAQTPIEILGASERSATHATARIRANVFFAGPIAYLQRTLEHAINSQILQDSPYRFKIKEWRMPLAYTGK
;
A
#
# COMPACT_ATOMS: atom_id res chain seq x y z
N MET A 1 0.46 52.26 8.16
CA MET A 1 1.59 52.01 7.24
C MET A 1 2.36 50.80 7.76
N ILE A 2 2.14 49.61 7.19
CA ILE A 2 2.74 48.36 7.66
C ILE A 2 4.20 48.32 7.21
N LYS A 3 5.14 48.34 8.16
CA LYS A 3 6.58 48.30 7.89
C LYS A 3 7.02 46.84 7.81
N ILE A 4 7.08 46.29 6.59
CA ILE A 4 7.70 44.97 6.35
C ILE A 4 9.22 45.13 6.49
N VAL A 5 9.76 44.69 7.62
CA VAL A 5 11.21 44.66 7.85
C VAL A 5 11.79 43.43 7.14
N ARG A 6 12.31 43.62 5.92
CA ARG A 6 13.18 42.62 5.28
C ARG A 6 14.51 42.59 6.03
N ARG A 7 14.71 41.55 6.82
CA ARG A 7 16.01 41.22 7.42
C ARG A 7 16.96 40.83 6.29
N GLN A 8 17.87 41.74 5.89
CA GLN A 8 18.98 41.40 5.01
C GLN A 8 19.85 40.36 5.72
N ARG A 9 19.76 39.10 5.28
CA ARG A 9 20.75 38.07 5.61
C ARG A 9 22.04 38.44 4.88
N LYS A 10 23.09 38.77 5.64
CA LYS A 10 24.46 38.82 5.12
C LYS A 10 24.73 37.49 4.41
N MET A 11 25.09 37.56 3.13
CA MET A 11 25.65 36.42 2.39
C MET A 11 26.93 36.01 3.10
N GLN A 12 26.88 34.91 3.85
CA GLN A 12 28.06 34.09 4.05
C GLN A 12 28.27 33.32 2.75
N GLU A 13 29.46 33.48 2.16
CA GLU A 13 29.95 32.66 1.07
C GLU A 13 29.97 31.20 1.51
N ASN A 14 28.87 30.49 1.26
CA ASN A 14 28.89 29.05 1.27
C ASN A 14 29.71 28.63 0.04
N LYS A 15 30.96 28.26 0.28
CA LYS A 15 31.72 27.39 -0.62
C LYS A 15 30.79 26.24 -0.98
N TRP A 16 30.29 26.24 -2.22
CA TRP A 16 29.68 25.07 -2.81
C TRP A 16 30.78 24.02 -2.93
N GLN A 17 31.00 23.27 -1.86
CA GLN A 17 31.50 21.92 -2.01
C GLN A 17 30.40 21.21 -2.78
N SER A 18 30.68 20.96 -4.06
CA SER A 18 29.90 20.05 -4.88
C SER A 18 29.93 18.69 -4.21
N THR A 19 29.02 18.44 -3.28
CA THR A 19 28.54 17.10 -3.01
C THR A 19 27.77 16.71 -4.26
N THR A 20 28.51 16.25 -5.27
CA THR A 20 27.99 15.27 -6.21
C THR A 20 27.51 14.11 -5.36
N THR A 21 26.23 14.12 -4.99
CA THR A 21 25.57 12.92 -4.48
C THR A 21 25.73 11.89 -5.59
N PRO A 22 26.52 10.83 -5.40
CA PRO A 22 26.62 9.81 -6.42
C PRO A 22 25.22 9.21 -6.56
N ILE A 23 24.60 9.41 -7.73
CA ILE A 23 23.24 8.93 -8.03
C ILE A 23 23.19 7.38 -8.00
N TYR A 24 24.32 6.69 -7.97
CA TYR A 24 24.38 5.25 -7.74
C TYR A 24 25.63 4.89 -6.92
N ALA A 25 25.57 5.05 -5.61
CA ALA A 25 26.29 4.17 -4.71
C ALA A 25 25.28 3.14 -4.21
N ILE A 26 25.08 2.07 -4.98
CA ILE A 26 24.37 0.89 -4.48
C ILE A 26 25.27 0.34 -3.39
N ASP A 27 24.90 0.61 -2.13
CA ASP A 27 25.61 0.10 -0.98
C ASP A 27 25.46 -1.43 -1.00
N ILE A 28 26.57 -2.14 -1.22
CA ILE A 28 26.60 -3.60 -1.39
C ILE A 28 26.13 -4.34 -0.12
N LYS A 29 25.90 -3.60 0.99
CA LYS A 29 25.24 -4.08 2.20
C LYS A 29 23.73 -4.30 2.08
N GLU A 30 23.05 -3.84 1.02
CA GLU A 30 21.60 -4.05 0.79
C GLU A 30 21.21 -5.49 0.39
N LYS A 31 22.12 -6.47 0.51
CA LYS A 31 21.85 -7.87 0.20
C LYS A 31 21.03 -8.60 1.27
N GLU A 32 21.09 -8.13 2.52
CA GLU A 32 20.32 -8.67 3.64
C GLU A 32 18.98 -7.97 3.80
N ARG A 33 17.93 -8.75 4.08
CA ARG A 33 16.58 -8.22 4.32
C ARG A 33 16.58 -7.33 5.56
N SER A 34 16.34 -6.03 5.37
CA SER A 34 16.13 -5.13 6.50
C SER A 34 14.76 -5.36 7.12
N HIS A 35 14.72 -5.96 8.30
CA HIS A 35 13.49 -6.18 9.06
C HIS A 35 12.72 -4.89 9.34
N SER A 36 13.47 -3.81 9.61
CA SER A 36 12.89 -2.47 9.79
C SER A 36 12.22 -1.93 8.53
N GLU A 37 12.75 -2.25 7.35
CA GLU A 37 12.16 -1.85 6.07
C GLU A 37 10.88 -2.63 5.81
N VAL A 38 10.94 -3.95 5.99
CA VAL A 38 9.83 -4.86 5.71
C VAL A 38 8.66 -4.64 6.68
N LYS A 39 8.94 -4.28 7.94
CA LYS A 39 7.91 -3.87 8.90
C LYS A 39 7.13 -2.64 8.43
N LYS A 40 7.77 -1.69 7.74
CA LYS A 40 7.05 -0.52 7.18
C LYS A 40 6.02 -0.93 6.14
N TYR A 41 6.29 -1.97 5.35
CA TYR A 41 5.33 -2.47 4.37
C TYR A 41 4.11 -3.12 5.03
N TRP A 42 4.31 -3.80 6.15
CA TRP A 42 3.21 -4.29 6.97
C TRP A 42 2.37 -3.15 7.56
N GLU A 43 3.03 -2.13 8.12
CA GLU A 43 2.34 -0.94 8.64
C GLU A 43 1.51 -0.26 7.55
N LEU A 44 2.08 -0.05 6.35
CA LEU A 44 1.33 0.50 5.21
C LEU A 44 0.11 -0.36 4.84
N TYR A 45 0.24 -1.69 4.82
CA TYR A 45 -0.89 -2.57 4.54
C TYR A 45 -2.01 -2.44 5.59
N LEU A 46 -1.66 -2.20 6.85
CA LEU A 46 -2.63 -2.04 7.92
C LEU A 46 -3.29 -0.66 7.95
N THR A 47 -2.63 0.38 7.45
CA THR A 47 -3.09 1.77 7.63
C THR A 47 -3.58 2.47 6.35
N ASP A 48 -3.13 2.06 5.17
CA ASP A 48 -3.51 2.72 3.90
C ASP A 48 -4.56 1.88 3.16
N GLU A 49 -5.72 2.48 2.87
CA GLU A 49 -6.86 1.78 2.26
C GLU A 49 -6.57 1.35 0.82
N THR A 50 -5.74 2.10 0.08
CA THR A 50 -5.34 1.75 -1.29
C THR A 50 -4.43 0.53 -1.28
N VAL A 51 -3.48 0.48 -0.35
CA VAL A 51 -2.58 -0.67 -0.16
C VAL A 51 -3.36 -1.90 0.29
N PHE A 52 -4.25 -1.75 1.29
CA PHE A 52 -5.12 -2.82 1.76
C PHE A 52 -5.98 -3.38 0.62
N GLY A 53 -6.64 -2.51 -0.14
CA GLY A 53 -7.48 -2.88 -1.28
C GLY A 53 -6.70 -3.59 -2.38
N LEU A 54 -5.54 -3.06 -2.77
CA LEU A 54 -4.66 -3.65 -3.78
C LEU A 54 -4.22 -5.06 -3.38
N ILE A 55 -3.67 -5.22 -2.17
CA ILE A 55 -3.10 -6.50 -1.73
C ILE A 55 -4.20 -7.56 -1.59
N ASN A 56 -5.33 -7.23 -0.97
CA ASN A 56 -6.43 -8.18 -0.81
C ASN A 56 -7.13 -8.48 -2.15
N GLY A 57 -7.24 -7.49 -3.03
CA GLY A 57 -7.73 -7.66 -4.39
C GLY A 57 -6.88 -8.67 -5.16
N LEU A 58 -5.57 -8.44 -5.24
CA LEU A 58 -4.64 -9.39 -5.88
C LEU A 58 -4.68 -10.78 -5.24
N THR A 59 -4.66 -10.85 -3.91
CA THR A 59 -4.75 -12.13 -3.18
C THR A 59 -6.02 -12.90 -3.56
N THR A 60 -7.14 -12.20 -3.64
CA THR A 60 -8.43 -12.79 -4.02
C THR A 60 -8.45 -13.21 -5.48
N LEU A 61 -7.82 -12.47 -6.39
CA LEU A 61 -7.76 -12.88 -7.80
C LEU A 61 -6.82 -14.07 -8.02
N VAL A 62 -5.76 -14.20 -7.22
CA VAL A 62 -4.80 -15.31 -7.32
C VAL A 62 -5.37 -16.59 -6.69
N ALA A 63 -5.88 -16.53 -5.46
CA ALA A 63 -6.34 -17.71 -4.72
C ALA A 63 -7.88 -17.86 -4.64
N GLY A 64 -8.67 -16.83 -5.00
CA GLY A 64 -10.13 -16.93 -5.01
C GLY A 64 -10.75 -17.94 -5.99
N PRO A 65 -10.17 -18.24 -7.18
CA PRO A 65 -10.77 -19.24 -8.07
C PRO A 65 -10.88 -20.65 -7.46
N GLY A 66 -10.12 -20.94 -6.39
CA GLY A 66 -9.97 -22.29 -5.85
C GLY A 66 -8.98 -23.11 -6.67
N PHE A 67 -8.93 -24.40 -6.37
CA PHE A 67 -7.98 -25.33 -6.99
C PHE A 67 -8.64 -26.62 -7.42
N GLN A 68 -7.91 -27.39 -8.22
CA GLN A 68 -8.18 -28.76 -8.59
C GLN A 68 -6.89 -29.58 -8.54
N ILE A 69 -7.04 -30.88 -8.27
CA ILE A 69 -5.94 -31.84 -8.33
C ILE A 69 -6.13 -32.69 -9.59
N GLU A 70 -5.12 -32.67 -10.46
CA GLU A 70 -5.03 -33.50 -11.66
C GLU A 70 -4.07 -34.67 -11.38
N GLY A 71 -4.25 -35.82 -12.04
CA GLY A 71 -3.41 -37.00 -11.86
C GLY A 71 -4.18 -38.24 -11.38
N GLY A 72 -3.46 -39.18 -10.75
CA GLY A 72 -3.94 -40.52 -10.40
C GLY A 72 -5.26 -40.56 -9.61
N GLU A 73 -5.90 -41.73 -9.58
CA GLU A 73 -7.16 -41.90 -8.84
C GLU A 73 -6.95 -42.28 -7.36
N GLU A 74 -5.82 -42.94 -7.06
CA GLU A 74 -5.59 -43.53 -5.74
C GLU A 74 -5.03 -42.53 -4.72
N ASN A 75 -5.84 -42.14 -3.73
CA ASN A 75 -5.57 -41.12 -2.70
C ASN A 75 -5.81 -39.66 -3.13
N LYS A 76 -6.44 -39.43 -4.29
CA LYS A 76 -6.80 -38.08 -4.76
C LYS A 76 -7.62 -37.30 -3.73
N ASP A 77 -8.65 -37.94 -3.17
CA ASP A 77 -9.52 -37.35 -2.14
C ASP A 77 -8.75 -36.92 -0.89
N ILE A 78 -7.69 -37.63 -0.54
CA ILE A 78 -6.87 -37.32 0.64
C ILE A 78 -6.09 -36.02 0.40
N ILE A 79 -5.49 -35.89 -0.79
CA ILE A 79 -4.72 -34.70 -1.19
C ILE A 79 -5.66 -33.50 -1.38
N GLU A 80 -6.81 -33.70 -1.99
CA GLU A 80 -7.82 -32.64 -2.13
C GLU A 80 -8.31 -32.14 -0.76
N LYS A 81 -8.52 -33.04 0.21
CA LYS A 81 -8.83 -32.65 1.60
C LYS A 81 -7.67 -31.92 2.26
N ALA A 82 -6.43 -32.34 2.03
CA ALA A 82 -5.25 -31.67 2.57
C ALA A 82 -5.12 -30.23 2.06
N PHE A 83 -5.28 -30.00 0.76
CA PHE A 83 -5.28 -28.65 0.19
C PHE A 83 -6.51 -27.84 0.59
N SER A 84 -7.68 -28.47 0.75
CA SER A 84 -8.88 -27.80 1.26
C SER A 84 -8.66 -27.26 2.67
N ARG A 85 -8.03 -28.04 3.56
CA ARG A 85 -7.60 -27.58 4.89
C ARG A 85 -6.58 -26.44 4.82
N SER A 86 -5.66 -26.53 3.86
CA SER A 86 -4.57 -25.57 3.68
C SER A 86 -5.01 -24.28 2.98
N TRP A 87 -6.21 -24.24 2.38
CA TRP A 87 -6.62 -23.12 1.52
C TRP A 87 -6.60 -21.74 2.22
N PRO A 88 -7.08 -21.60 3.47
CA PRO A 88 -6.97 -20.34 4.20
C PRO A 88 -5.51 -19.93 4.45
N ALA A 89 -4.63 -20.90 4.71
CA ALA A 89 -3.19 -20.65 4.85
C ALA A 89 -2.58 -20.22 3.52
N ILE A 90 -2.94 -20.85 2.40
CA ILE A 90 -2.50 -20.47 1.05
C ILE A 90 -2.90 -19.02 0.73
N HIS A 91 -4.13 -18.60 1.06
CA HIS A 91 -4.53 -17.20 0.95
C HIS A 91 -3.61 -16.26 1.73
N SER A 92 -3.27 -16.64 2.97
CA SER A 92 -2.33 -15.87 3.81
C SER A 92 -0.92 -15.85 3.22
N LEU A 93 -0.46 -16.96 2.65
CA LEU A 93 0.85 -17.07 2.00
C LEU A 93 0.97 -16.18 0.77
N VAL A 94 -0.06 -16.14 -0.08
CA VAL A 94 -0.14 -15.23 -1.24
C VAL A 94 -0.08 -13.77 -0.78
N ARG A 95 -0.92 -13.38 0.19
CA ARG A 95 -0.89 -12.03 0.78
C ARG A 95 0.50 -11.69 1.30
N ASN A 96 1.07 -12.60 2.08
CA ASN A 96 2.37 -12.42 2.70
C ASN A 96 3.48 -12.26 1.65
N ALA A 97 3.49 -13.07 0.59
CA ALA A 97 4.46 -12.93 -0.50
C ALA A 97 4.37 -11.58 -1.21
N LEU A 98 3.16 -11.02 -1.38
CA LEU A 98 2.98 -9.68 -1.95
C LEU A 98 3.52 -8.57 -1.03
N ILE A 99 3.26 -8.66 0.29
CA ILE A 99 3.67 -7.62 1.26
C ILE A 99 5.16 -7.71 1.61
N PHE A 100 5.68 -8.92 1.76
CA PHE A 100 6.98 -9.19 2.38
C PHE A 100 8.01 -9.73 1.41
N GLY A 101 7.63 -10.05 0.17
CA GLY A 101 8.45 -10.73 -0.82
C GLY A 101 8.37 -12.26 -0.73
N ASN A 102 8.14 -12.80 0.47
CA ASN A 102 8.03 -14.23 0.74
C ASN A 102 6.76 -14.55 1.55
N GLY A 103 6.13 -15.68 1.24
CA GLY A 103 5.14 -16.34 2.07
C GLY A 103 5.70 -17.65 2.60
N PHE A 104 5.90 -17.77 3.92
CA PHE A 104 6.40 -18.98 4.56
C PHE A 104 5.28 -19.77 5.21
N GLY A 105 5.25 -21.08 5.02
CA GLY A 105 4.32 -21.98 5.71
C GLY A 105 4.99 -23.26 6.17
N GLU A 106 4.63 -23.75 7.35
CA GLU A 106 5.06 -25.06 7.84
C GLU A 106 4.26 -26.15 7.13
N ILE A 107 4.97 -27.11 6.52
CA ILE A 107 4.37 -28.28 5.87
C ILE A 107 4.16 -29.36 6.93
N ILE A 108 2.90 -29.70 7.17
CA ILE A 108 2.51 -30.68 8.18
C ILE A 108 2.25 -32.01 7.50
N TYR A 109 2.95 -33.04 7.98
CA TYR A 109 2.78 -34.42 7.55
C TYR A 109 2.06 -35.24 8.63
N THR A 110 1.32 -36.26 8.22
CA THR A 110 0.78 -37.26 9.13
C THR A 110 1.89 -38.13 9.71
N ARG A 111 1.59 -38.93 10.73
CA ARG A 111 2.51 -39.95 11.26
C ARG A 111 2.97 -40.97 10.21
N THR A 112 2.18 -41.16 9.15
CA THR A 112 2.49 -42.04 8.03
C THR A 112 3.30 -41.34 6.92
N GLY A 113 3.69 -40.08 7.13
CA GLY A 113 4.48 -39.30 6.16
C GLY A 113 3.67 -38.69 5.01
N GLN A 114 2.34 -38.76 5.05
CA GLN A 114 1.48 -38.16 4.02
C GLN A 114 1.26 -36.69 4.28
N PHE A 115 1.22 -35.87 3.22
CA PHE A 115 0.90 -34.44 3.33
C PHE A 115 -0.49 -34.24 3.96
N HIS A 116 -0.53 -33.46 5.05
CA HIS A 116 -1.75 -33.23 5.82
C HIS A 116 -2.31 -31.82 5.62
N SER A 117 -1.47 -30.81 5.79
CA SER A 117 -1.84 -29.40 5.66
C SER A 117 -0.62 -28.49 5.59
N ILE A 118 -0.86 -27.21 5.30
CA ILE A 118 0.10 -26.12 5.43
C ILE A 118 -0.45 -25.14 6.47
N GLU A 119 0.41 -24.66 7.37
CA GLU A 119 0.11 -23.56 8.27
C GLU A 119 0.95 -22.34 7.91
N ALA A 120 0.33 -21.18 7.75
CA ALA A 120 1.04 -19.97 7.38
C ALA A 120 1.82 -19.41 8.58
N LEU A 121 3.11 -19.16 8.38
CA LEU A 121 3.99 -18.53 9.35
C LEU A 121 4.07 -17.02 9.09
N TYR A 122 4.30 -16.23 10.14
CA TYR A 122 4.46 -14.80 9.99
C TYR A 122 5.87 -14.46 9.44
N PRO A 123 5.99 -13.77 8.28
CA PRO A 123 7.29 -13.66 7.63
C PRO A 123 8.36 -12.83 8.35
N LEU A 124 8.02 -12.03 9.37
CA LEU A 124 9.03 -11.33 10.16
C LEU A 124 9.69 -12.24 11.20
N ASP A 125 9.11 -13.40 11.47
CA ASP A 125 9.61 -14.36 12.45
C ASP A 125 10.53 -15.40 11.81
N ILE A 126 10.64 -15.43 10.48
CA ILE A 126 11.42 -16.41 9.72
C ILE A 126 12.57 -15.71 9.00
N ASP A 127 13.78 -16.19 9.27
CA ASP A 127 15.00 -15.87 8.53
C ASP A 127 15.40 -17.03 7.61
N ILE A 128 16.01 -16.72 6.47
CA ILE A 128 16.61 -17.68 5.54
C ILE A 128 18.12 -17.61 5.66
N GLU A 129 18.75 -18.73 5.98
CA GLU A 129 20.19 -18.91 5.86
C GLU A 129 20.50 -19.82 4.66
N ASN A 130 21.61 -19.51 3.98
CA ASN A 130 22.09 -20.30 2.86
C ASN A 130 23.55 -20.66 3.13
N GLU A 131 23.79 -21.93 3.45
CA GLU A 131 25.14 -22.48 3.61
C GLU A 131 25.42 -23.45 2.46
N ASN A 132 26.42 -23.12 1.63
CA ASN A 132 26.90 -23.97 0.53
C ASN A 132 25.80 -24.44 -0.46
N GLY A 133 24.76 -23.63 -0.66
CA GLY A 133 23.65 -23.94 -1.56
C GLY A 133 22.50 -24.73 -0.91
N SER A 134 22.58 -25.01 0.39
CA SER A 134 21.48 -25.56 1.18
C SER A 134 20.78 -24.44 1.95
N PHE A 135 19.46 -24.37 1.82
CA PHE A 135 18.64 -23.40 2.53
C PHE A 135 18.14 -23.98 3.86
N SER A 136 18.30 -23.21 4.93
CA SER A 136 17.68 -23.45 6.23
C SER A 136 16.79 -22.26 6.58
N TYR A 137 15.71 -22.55 7.32
CA TYR A 137 14.77 -21.53 7.78
C TYR A 137 14.80 -21.47 9.30
N ILE A 138 14.99 -20.29 9.87
CA ILE A 138 15.16 -20.11 11.31
C ILE A 138 14.00 -19.30 11.84
N HIS A 139 13.27 -19.86 12.80
CA HIS A 139 12.25 -19.12 13.53
C HIS A 139 12.90 -18.30 14.65
N ARG A 140 12.90 -16.98 14.52
CA ARG A 140 13.65 -16.05 15.36
C ARG A 140 13.33 -16.16 16.85
N GLU A 141 12.04 -16.24 17.21
CA GLU A 141 11.68 -16.26 18.64
C GLU A 141 12.02 -17.59 19.33
N SER A 142 11.87 -18.72 18.62
CA SER A 142 12.06 -20.05 19.20
C SER A 142 13.46 -20.61 18.97
N GLY A 143 14.22 -20.05 18.03
CA GLY A 143 15.48 -20.62 17.53
C GLY A 143 15.31 -21.94 16.78
N LYS A 144 14.07 -22.38 16.50
CA LYS A 144 13.80 -23.63 15.77
C LYS A 144 14.30 -23.49 14.34
N ILE A 145 15.16 -24.42 13.94
CA ILE A 145 15.69 -24.53 12.57
C ILE A 145 14.84 -25.55 11.82
N PHE A 146 14.39 -25.17 10.64
CA PHE A 146 13.63 -26.01 9.73
C PHE A 146 14.44 -26.31 8.48
N GLY A 147 14.40 -27.57 8.07
CA GLY A 147 14.91 -27.99 6.76
C GLY A 147 14.00 -27.49 5.62
N PRO A 148 14.50 -27.51 4.38
CA PRO A 148 13.74 -27.06 3.22
C PRO A 148 12.52 -27.94 2.90
N ASP A 149 12.50 -29.18 3.38
CA ASP A 149 11.36 -30.10 3.27
C ASP A 149 10.22 -29.78 4.26
N LYS A 150 10.45 -28.90 5.25
CA LYS A 150 9.47 -28.52 6.27
C LYS A 150 8.83 -27.17 6.05
N ILE A 151 9.39 -26.34 5.17
CA ILE A 151 8.90 -25.00 4.90
C ILE A 151 8.51 -24.87 3.43
N PHE A 152 7.25 -24.56 3.21
CA PHE A 152 6.76 -24.03 1.95
C PHE A 152 7.16 -22.55 1.86
N ASN A 153 7.91 -22.19 0.82
CA ASN A 153 8.37 -20.83 0.56
C ASN A 153 7.83 -20.34 -0.79
N LEU A 154 6.86 -19.44 -0.73
CA LEU A 154 6.28 -18.80 -1.91
C LEU A 154 6.97 -17.47 -2.19
N VAL A 155 7.48 -17.31 -3.41
CA VAL A 155 8.10 -16.07 -3.88
C VAL A 155 7.53 -15.70 -5.25
N PHE A 156 6.95 -14.50 -5.36
CA PHE A 156 6.41 -14.02 -6.64
C PHE A 156 7.43 -13.27 -7.48
N PHE A 157 8.24 -12.40 -6.87
CA PHE A 157 9.20 -11.58 -7.58
C PHE A 157 10.61 -11.94 -7.11
N GLN A 158 11.13 -13.06 -7.63
CA GLN A 158 12.45 -13.55 -7.23
C GLN A 158 13.54 -12.54 -7.59
N ARG A 159 14.47 -12.35 -6.66
CA ARG A 159 15.70 -11.59 -6.87
C ARG A 159 16.86 -12.54 -7.07
N GLU A 160 17.73 -12.26 -8.03
CA GLU A 160 18.95 -13.04 -8.24
C GLU A 160 20.03 -12.72 -7.19
N ASP A 161 19.96 -11.53 -6.59
CA ASP A 161 20.93 -11.02 -5.64
C ASP A 161 20.52 -11.19 -4.16
N SER A 162 19.39 -11.86 -3.89
CA SER A 162 18.85 -12.05 -2.54
C SER A 162 18.16 -13.41 -2.36
N ASN A 163 18.26 -13.97 -1.16
CA ASN A 163 17.48 -15.15 -0.74
C ASN A 163 15.97 -14.83 -0.58
N TYR A 164 15.61 -13.55 -0.57
CA TYR A 164 14.23 -13.08 -0.40
C TYR A 164 13.67 -12.51 -1.71
N GLY A 165 12.37 -12.64 -1.89
CA GLY A 165 11.65 -11.98 -2.97
C GLY A 165 11.61 -10.47 -2.80
N LEU A 166 11.36 -9.77 -3.91
CA LEU A 166 11.05 -8.35 -3.90
C LEU A 166 9.61 -8.14 -3.41
N PRO A 167 9.37 -7.40 -2.32
CA PRO A 167 8.02 -7.03 -1.92
C PRO A 167 7.35 -6.14 -2.97
N LEU A 168 6.07 -6.37 -3.27
CA LEU A 168 5.32 -5.51 -4.20
C LEU A 168 5.30 -4.06 -3.72
N LEU A 169 5.25 -3.85 -2.39
CA LEU A 169 5.19 -2.52 -1.80
C LEU A 169 6.51 -1.74 -1.86
N LYS A 170 7.65 -2.41 -2.09
CA LYS A 170 8.97 -1.75 -2.18
C LYS A 170 9.04 -0.71 -3.30
N PRO A 171 8.75 -1.04 -4.57
CA PRO A 171 8.72 -0.03 -5.65
C PRO A 171 7.60 1.01 -5.48
N LEU A 172 6.53 0.68 -4.77
CA LEU A 172 5.36 1.56 -4.59
C LEU A 172 5.52 2.57 -3.45
N TYR A 173 6.47 2.33 -2.54
CA TYR A 173 6.61 3.03 -1.27
C TYR A 173 6.57 4.55 -1.39
N ASN A 174 7.35 5.11 -2.34
CA ASN A 174 7.43 6.55 -2.53
C ASN A 174 6.13 7.17 -3.04
N ALA A 175 5.40 6.47 -3.92
CA ALA A 175 4.10 6.94 -4.43
C ALA A 175 3.05 6.96 -3.31
N ILE A 176 3.02 5.91 -2.49
CA ILE A 176 2.13 5.79 -1.32
C ILE A 176 2.41 6.91 -0.32
N LEU A 177 3.67 7.15 0.06
CA LEU A 177 4.02 8.23 0.99
C LEU A 177 3.68 9.63 0.46
N ARG A 178 3.79 9.85 -0.85
CA ARG A 178 3.43 11.13 -1.47
C ARG A 178 1.91 11.32 -1.50
N LYS A 179 1.15 10.27 -1.79
CA LYS A 179 -0.31 10.25 -1.68
C LYS A 179 -0.75 10.61 -0.26
N GLU A 180 -0.22 9.93 0.75
CA GLU A 180 -0.58 10.18 2.15
C GLU A 180 -0.30 11.64 2.57
N LYS A 181 0.84 12.20 2.14
CA LYS A 181 1.15 13.62 2.38
C LYS A 181 0.16 14.57 1.69
N LEU A 182 -0.28 14.23 0.49
CA LEU A 182 -1.25 15.02 -0.26
C LEU A 182 -2.63 14.95 0.40
N GLU A 183 -3.06 13.78 0.86
CA GLU A 183 -4.32 13.60 1.60
C GLU A 183 -4.32 14.42 2.89
N ARG A 184 -3.23 14.39 3.67
CA ARG A 184 -3.09 15.25 4.86
C ARG A 184 -3.14 16.73 4.51
N ALA A 185 -2.46 17.15 3.45
CA ALA A 185 -2.48 18.53 2.98
C ALA A 185 -3.89 18.97 2.53
N LEU A 186 -4.64 18.07 1.89
CA LEU A 186 -6.03 18.28 1.51
C LEU A 186 -6.92 18.47 2.73
N ILE A 187 -6.80 17.60 3.75
CA ILE A 187 -7.55 17.74 5.01
C ILE A 187 -7.30 19.13 5.61
N THR A 188 -6.03 19.55 5.72
CA THR A 188 -5.69 20.89 6.20
C THR A 188 -6.23 22.02 5.31
N ALA A 189 -6.26 21.84 3.99
CA ALA A 189 -6.83 22.82 3.07
C ALA A 189 -8.35 22.94 3.24
N VAL A 190 -9.05 21.83 3.43
CA VAL A 190 -10.50 21.78 3.72
C VAL A 190 -10.79 22.42 5.08
N GLU A 191 -10.00 22.15 6.10
CA GLU A 191 -10.13 22.83 7.41
C GLU A 191 -9.90 24.34 7.30
N ARG A 192 -8.99 24.78 6.42
CA ARG A 192 -8.73 26.20 6.15
C ARG A 192 -9.83 26.87 5.35
N HIS A 193 -10.66 26.11 4.65
CA HIS A 193 -11.82 26.63 3.94
C HIS A 193 -12.97 27.07 4.86
N LEU A 194 -12.88 26.78 6.16
CA LEU A 194 -13.74 27.42 7.14
C LEU A 194 -13.50 28.94 7.11
N PRO A 195 -14.57 29.76 7.00
CA PRO A 195 -14.45 31.20 6.85
C PRO A 195 -13.69 31.77 8.05
N ARG A 196 -12.50 32.32 7.79
CA ARG A 196 -11.76 33.08 8.80
C ARG A 196 -12.16 34.53 8.68
N LEU A 197 -12.52 35.13 9.81
CA LEU A 197 -12.95 36.52 9.87
C LEU A 197 -11.73 37.42 10.02
N HIS A 198 -11.61 38.38 9.12
CA HIS A 198 -10.73 39.53 9.26
C HIS A 198 -11.55 40.67 9.82
N ILE A 199 -11.40 40.92 11.12
CA ILE A 199 -12.13 41.96 11.84
C ILE A 199 -11.35 43.27 11.71
N ILE A 200 -11.95 44.24 11.04
CA ILE A 200 -11.36 45.55 10.79
C ILE A 200 -12.05 46.55 11.70
N LEU A 201 -11.26 47.18 12.58
CA LEU A 201 -11.76 48.22 13.48
C LEU A 201 -11.49 49.58 12.86
N LYS A 202 -12.56 50.31 12.56
CA LYS A 202 -12.52 51.66 11.98
C LYS A 202 -12.33 52.70 13.08
N ALA A 203 -11.87 53.87 12.69
CA ALA A 203 -11.82 55.02 13.59
C ALA A 203 -13.22 55.62 13.75
N ASP A 204 -13.48 56.22 14.91
CA ASP A 204 -14.70 57.00 15.16
C ASP A 204 -14.76 58.29 14.32
N GLU A 205 -15.85 59.04 14.41
CA GLU A 205 -16.03 60.32 13.70
C GLU A 205 -14.94 61.38 14.04
N LEU A 206 -14.22 61.19 15.16
CA LEU A 206 -13.13 62.03 15.63
C LEU A 206 -11.74 61.50 15.24
N GLY A 207 -11.67 60.36 14.54
CA GLY A 207 -10.42 59.74 14.09
C GLY A 207 -9.71 58.87 15.12
N HIS A 208 -10.35 58.55 16.26
CA HIS A 208 -9.79 57.69 17.28
C HIS A 208 -10.02 56.21 16.96
N TYR A 209 -8.97 55.42 17.07
CA TYR A 209 -9.06 53.96 17.01
C TYR A 209 -9.32 53.36 18.40
N PRO A 210 -9.95 52.18 18.48
CA PRO A 210 -10.12 51.48 19.74
C PRO A 210 -8.78 51.24 20.46
N SER A 211 -8.80 51.43 21.78
CA SER A 211 -7.68 51.16 22.67
C SER A 211 -7.23 49.69 22.62
N GLU A 212 -6.05 49.38 23.16
CA GLU A 212 -5.57 47.99 23.19
C GLU A 212 -6.48 47.07 24.01
N GLU A 213 -7.06 47.57 25.10
CA GLU A 213 -7.98 46.81 25.95
C GLU A 213 -9.29 46.50 25.22
N GLU A 214 -9.87 47.48 24.53
CA GLU A 214 -11.07 47.30 23.73
C GLU A 214 -10.83 46.31 22.57
N ARG A 215 -9.69 46.42 21.89
CA ARG A 215 -9.30 45.47 20.84
C ARG A 215 -9.22 44.04 21.36
N ARG A 216 -8.67 43.84 22.55
CA ARG A 216 -8.60 42.52 23.20
C ARG A 216 -9.98 42.03 23.64
N ALA A 217 -10.86 42.91 24.10
CA ALA A 217 -12.23 42.57 24.49
C ALA A 217 -13.04 42.13 23.26
N ILE A 218 -12.98 42.89 22.16
CA ILE A 218 -13.60 42.54 20.88
C ILE A 218 -13.04 41.20 20.40
N ALA A 219 -11.71 41.02 20.34
CA ALA A 219 -11.10 39.77 19.89
C ALA A 219 -11.55 38.52 20.68
N ARG A 220 -11.95 38.66 21.95
CA ARG A 220 -12.50 37.54 22.74
C ARG A 220 -13.91 37.14 22.30
N GLN A 221 -14.74 38.11 21.88
CA GLN A 221 -16.11 37.85 21.42
C GLN A 221 -16.14 37.00 20.14
N PHE A 222 -15.07 37.05 19.34
CA PHE A 222 -14.97 36.33 18.07
C PHE A 222 -14.17 35.02 18.14
N ARG A 223 -13.65 34.64 19.32
CA ARG A 223 -12.71 33.51 19.45
C ARG A 223 -13.36 32.14 19.24
N ASP A 224 -14.60 31.98 19.68
CA ASP A 224 -15.31 30.69 19.72
C ASP A 224 -16.56 30.71 18.84
N LEU A 225 -16.54 31.48 17.75
CA LEU A 225 -17.67 31.56 16.84
C LEU A 225 -17.87 30.23 16.08
N LYS A 226 -19.10 29.73 16.10
CA LYS A 226 -19.54 28.59 15.30
C LYS A 226 -20.07 29.08 13.94
N PRO A 227 -20.04 28.23 12.89
CA PRO A 227 -20.58 28.58 11.57
C PRO A 227 -22.05 28.99 11.56
N GLU A 228 -22.82 28.61 12.58
CA GLU A 228 -24.26 28.92 12.72
C GLU A 228 -24.54 30.32 13.31
N TYR A 229 -23.52 31.04 13.78
CA TYR A 229 -23.72 32.32 14.45
C TYR A 229 -23.85 33.46 13.44
N GLU A 230 -24.94 34.21 13.56
CA GLU A 230 -25.08 35.50 12.91
C GLU A 230 -24.33 36.57 13.72
N ILE A 231 -23.60 37.42 13.02
CA ILE A 231 -22.81 38.49 13.63
C ILE A 231 -23.45 39.82 13.27
N VAL A 232 -23.83 40.60 14.28
CA VAL A 232 -24.33 41.96 14.13
C VAL A 232 -23.25 42.91 14.60
N THR A 233 -22.79 43.79 13.71
CA THR A 233 -21.79 44.81 14.00
C THR A 233 -22.35 46.22 13.85
N THR A 234 -21.61 47.20 14.39
CA THR A 234 -21.85 48.62 14.13
C THR A 234 -21.04 49.09 12.93
N ASP A 235 -21.24 50.34 12.51
CA ASP A 235 -20.47 51.05 11.48
C ASP A 235 -18.95 51.13 11.75
N LEU A 236 -18.55 50.98 13.03
CA LEU A 236 -17.16 50.99 13.47
C LEU A 236 -16.43 49.65 13.30
N ILE A 237 -17.14 48.57 12.99
CA ILE A 237 -16.55 47.22 12.85
C ILE A 237 -16.94 46.65 11.49
N ASP A 238 -15.93 46.44 10.65
CA ASP A 238 -16.07 45.69 9.40
C ASP A 238 -15.61 44.25 9.59
N ILE A 239 -16.27 43.32 8.89
CA ILE A 239 -15.89 41.92 8.91
C ILE A 239 -15.75 41.45 7.47
N ASP A 240 -14.50 41.25 7.06
CA ASP A 240 -14.19 40.60 5.80
C ASP A 240 -13.98 39.11 6.04
N THR A 241 -14.39 38.29 5.08
CA THR A 241 -13.98 36.88 5.06
C THR A 241 -12.65 36.76 4.33
N ILE A 242 -11.70 36.08 4.97
CA ILE A 242 -10.48 35.65 4.28
C ILE A 242 -10.87 34.43 3.45
N ASP A 243 -11.26 34.67 2.20
CA ASP A 243 -11.47 33.59 1.23
C ASP A 243 -10.12 33.01 0.81
N ILE A 244 -9.72 31.93 1.47
CA ILE A 244 -8.61 31.11 1.00
C ILE A 244 -9.20 30.19 -0.06
N ARG A 245 -9.04 30.56 -1.34
CA ARG A 245 -9.33 29.63 -2.45
C ARG A 245 -8.62 28.31 -2.19
N GLY A 246 -9.31 27.20 -2.43
CA GLY A 246 -8.79 25.86 -2.18
C GLY A 246 -7.54 25.58 -2.99
N VAL A 247 -6.89 24.46 -2.69
CA VAL A 247 -5.80 24.02 -3.56
C VAL A 247 -6.43 23.61 -4.90
N PRO A 248 -6.13 24.30 -6.02
CA PRO A 248 -6.70 23.93 -7.31
C PRO A 248 -6.14 22.57 -7.76
N ASN A 249 -6.95 21.81 -8.50
CA ASN A 249 -6.57 20.56 -9.17
C ASN A 249 -6.05 19.42 -8.26
N ILE A 250 -6.46 19.35 -6.99
CA ILE A 250 -6.05 18.27 -6.08
C ILE A 250 -6.39 16.89 -6.66
N ASP A 251 -7.56 16.74 -7.28
CA ASP A 251 -8.01 15.50 -7.94
C ASP A 251 -6.99 14.99 -8.97
N GLU A 252 -6.36 15.88 -9.72
CA GLU A 252 -5.37 15.53 -10.76
C GLU A 252 -4.10 14.97 -10.11
N TYR A 253 -3.64 15.59 -9.02
CA TYR A 253 -2.48 15.12 -8.27
C TYR A 253 -2.74 13.78 -7.59
N LEU A 254 -3.91 13.60 -6.96
CA LEU A 254 -4.30 12.32 -6.36
C LEU A 254 -4.40 11.23 -7.42
N SER A 255 -5.05 11.53 -8.54
CA SER A 255 -5.17 10.61 -9.69
C SER A 255 -3.80 10.23 -10.26
N PHE A 256 -2.87 11.19 -10.37
CA PHE A 256 -1.49 10.90 -10.79
C PHE A 256 -0.78 9.94 -9.83
N MET A 257 -0.92 10.13 -8.52
CA MET A 257 -0.32 9.22 -7.53
C MET A 257 -0.93 7.82 -7.61
N LEU A 258 -2.25 7.71 -7.77
CA LEU A 258 -2.92 6.42 -7.98
C LEU A 258 -2.48 5.74 -9.27
N SER A 259 -2.25 6.50 -10.35
CA SER A 259 -1.71 5.96 -11.61
C SER A 259 -0.29 5.42 -11.44
N LEU A 260 0.57 6.05 -10.64
CA LEU A 260 1.90 5.52 -10.33
C LEU A 260 1.82 4.22 -9.52
N ILE A 261 0.89 4.14 -8.56
CA ILE A 261 0.64 2.92 -7.78
C ILE A 261 0.13 1.80 -8.69
N SER A 262 -0.87 2.11 -9.53
CA SER A 262 -1.45 1.19 -10.54
C SER A 262 -0.38 0.67 -11.50
N LEU A 263 0.47 1.55 -12.03
CA LEU A 263 1.56 1.19 -12.94
C LEU A 263 2.57 0.24 -12.26
N GLY A 264 3.06 0.60 -11.08
CA GLY A 264 4.04 -0.21 -10.36
C GLY A 264 3.47 -1.56 -9.90
N ALA A 265 2.17 -1.61 -9.58
CA ALA A 265 1.47 -2.83 -9.21
C ALA A 265 1.01 -3.66 -10.42
N GLN A 266 1.18 -3.14 -11.65
CA GLN A 266 0.65 -3.71 -12.89
C GLN A 266 -0.85 -4.05 -12.80
N THR A 267 -1.58 -3.24 -12.01
CA THR A 267 -2.98 -3.48 -11.67
C THR A 267 -3.82 -2.33 -12.25
N PRO A 268 -4.82 -2.59 -13.11
CA PRO A 268 -5.67 -1.55 -13.65
C PRO A 268 -6.31 -0.71 -12.55
N ILE A 269 -6.41 0.60 -12.78
CA ILE A 269 -6.95 1.55 -11.80
C ILE A 269 -8.41 1.23 -11.42
N GLU A 270 -9.16 0.61 -12.34
CA GLU A 270 -10.53 0.14 -12.10
C GLU A 270 -10.59 -0.94 -11.01
N ILE A 271 -9.56 -1.77 -10.89
CA ILE A 271 -9.45 -2.80 -9.84
C ILE A 271 -9.11 -2.17 -8.48
N LEU A 272 -8.47 -1.00 -8.47
CA LEU A 272 -8.24 -0.21 -7.26
C LEU A 272 -9.49 0.53 -6.78
N GLY A 273 -10.64 0.37 -7.45
CA GLY A 273 -11.90 1.04 -7.10
C GLY A 273 -11.96 2.51 -7.54
N ALA A 274 -10.98 2.97 -8.33
CA ALA A 274 -10.97 4.31 -8.89
C ALA A 274 -11.45 4.28 -10.35
N SER A 275 -12.30 5.22 -10.74
CA SER A 275 -12.74 5.37 -12.12
C SER A 275 -11.90 6.42 -12.84
N GLU A 276 -11.39 6.07 -14.03
CA GLU A 276 -10.93 7.09 -14.97
C GLU A 276 -12.16 7.83 -15.52
N ARG A 277 -12.14 9.17 -15.46
CA ARG A 277 -13.24 10.04 -15.93
C ARG A 277 -13.64 9.80 -17.41
N SER A 278 -12.81 9.10 -18.19
CA SER A 278 -12.99 8.88 -19.63
C SER A 278 -12.97 7.42 -20.08
N ALA A 279 -12.92 6.44 -19.15
CA ALA A 279 -12.86 5.03 -19.55
C ALA A 279 -14.24 4.50 -19.98
N THR A 280 -14.34 3.99 -21.20
CA THR A 280 -15.56 3.28 -21.66
C THR A 280 -15.57 1.84 -21.11
N HIS A 281 -16.76 1.22 -21.03
CA HIS A 281 -16.88 -0.20 -20.66
C HIS A 281 -16.06 -1.13 -21.58
N ALA A 282 -15.94 -0.80 -22.86
CA ALA A 282 -15.13 -1.58 -23.81
C ALA A 282 -13.64 -1.51 -23.46
N THR A 283 -13.14 -0.32 -23.12
CA THR A 283 -11.75 -0.13 -22.68
C THR A 283 -11.46 -0.87 -21.37
N ALA A 284 -12.35 -0.76 -20.38
CA ALA A 284 -12.23 -1.46 -19.11
C ALA A 284 -12.18 -2.99 -19.29
N ARG A 285 -13.00 -3.53 -20.20
CA ARG A 285 -13.01 -4.97 -20.52
C ARG A 285 -11.67 -5.43 -21.12
N ILE A 286 -11.11 -4.68 -22.07
CA ILE A 286 -9.81 -5.03 -22.67
C ILE A 286 -8.70 -5.00 -21.61
N ARG A 287 -8.67 -3.96 -20.77
CA ARG A 287 -7.68 -3.85 -19.68
C ARG A 287 -7.80 -4.99 -18.68
N ALA A 288 -9.02 -5.35 -18.29
CA ALA A 288 -9.27 -6.50 -17.43
C ALA A 288 -8.75 -7.81 -18.06
N ASN A 289 -9.02 -8.05 -19.35
CA ASN A 289 -8.53 -9.23 -20.05
C ASN A 289 -6.99 -9.32 -20.06
N VAL A 290 -6.30 -8.22 -20.36
CA VAL A 290 -4.83 -8.16 -20.34
C VAL A 290 -4.29 -8.41 -18.92
N PHE A 291 -4.93 -7.82 -17.92
CA PHE A 291 -4.57 -8.00 -16.52
C PHE A 291 -4.73 -9.45 -16.03
N PHE A 292 -5.84 -10.10 -16.38
CA PHE A 292 -6.08 -11.50 -16.03
C PHE A 292 -5.12 -12.45 -16.77
N ALA A 293 -4.91 -12.22 -18.07
CA ALA A 293 -4.05 -13.07 -18.91
C ALA A 293 -2.55 -12.89 -18.65
N GLY A 294 -2.13 -11.74 -18.10
CA GLY A 294 -0.74 -11.41 -17.79
C GLY A 294 -0.44 -11.51 -16.29
N PRO A 295 -0.49 -10.40 -15.53
CA PRO A 295 -0.12 -10.37 -14.11
C PRO A 295 -0.78 -11.44 -13.24
N ILE A 296 -2.10 -11.64 -13.32
CA ILE A 296 -2.78 -12.63 -12.49
C ILE A 296 -2.39 -14.05 -12.88
N ALA A 297 -2.39 -14.38 -14.17
CA ALA A 297 -1.94 -15.68 -14.66
C ALA A 297 -0.49 -16.00 -14.26
N TYR A 298 0.39 -15.00 -14.25
CA TYR A 298 1.76 -15.15 -13.75
C TYR A 298 1.77 -15.55 -12.28
N LEU A 299 1.10 -14.78 -11.40
CA LEU A 299 1.04 -15.07 -9.97
C LEU A 299 0.43 -16.45 -9.69
N GLN A 300 -0.65 -16.82 -10.38
CA GLN A 300 -1.30 -18.13 -10.26
C GLN A 300 -0.35 -19.26 -10.68
N ARG A 301 0.32 -19.15 -11.83
CA ARG A 301 1.29 -20.16 -12.28
C ARG A 301 2.49 -20.29 -11.35
N THR A 302 2.96 -19.19 -10.77
CA THR A 302 4.03 -19.21 -9.78
C THR A 302 3.60 -19.93 -8.52
N LEU A 303 2.37 -19.70 -8.04
CA LEU A 303 1.79 -20.44 -6.91
C LEU A 303 1.66 -21.95 -7.23
N GLU A 304 1.12 -22.30 -8.40
CA GLU A 304 1.04 -23.69 -8.86
C GLU A 304 2.41 -24.35 -8.91
N HIS A 305 3.39 -23.67 -9.49
CA HIS A 305 4.75 -24.17 -9.60
C HIS A 305 5.38 -24.39 -8.22
N ALA A 306 5.22 -23.44 -7.29
CA ALA A 306 5.74 -23.58 -5.93
C ALA A 306 5.12 -24.79 -5.22
N ILE A 307 3.80 -24.96 -5.29
CA ILE A 307 3.12 -26.11 -4.67
C ILE A 307 3.60 -27.43 -5.30
N ASN A 308 3.65 -27.49 -6.63
CA ASN A 308 4.03 -28.70 -7.33
C ASN A 308 5.50 -29.09 -7.10
N SER A 309 6.40 -28.11 -6.98
CA SER A 309 7.84 -28.35 -6.79
C SER A 309 8.25 -28.58 -5.35
N GLN A 310 7.51 -28.06 -4.36
CA GLN A 310 7.90 -28.16 -2.95
C GLN A 310 7.06 -29.18 -2.16
N ILE A 311 5.81 -29.43 -2.57
CA ILE A 311 4.88 -30.31 -1.84
C ILE A 311 4.61 -31.60 -2.62
N LEU A 312 4.38 -31.48 -3.93
CA LEU A 312 3.97 -32.60 -4.78
C LEU A 312 5.10 -33.14 -5.67
N GLN A 313 6.37 -32.81 -5.40
CA GLN A 313 7.51 -33.10 -6.26
C GLN A 313 7.59 -34.58 -6.68
N ASP A 314 7.43 -35.49 -5.72
CA ASP A 314 7.52 -36.94 -5.92
C ASP A 314 6.15 -37.62 -6.02
N SER A 315 5.08 -36.84 -6.18
CA SER A 315 3.71 -37.35 -6.24
C SER A 315 3.21 -37.42 -7.69
N PRO A 316 2.33 -38.38 -8.04
CA PRO A 316 1.72 -38.46 -9.37
C PRO A 316 0.65 -37.37 -9.61
N TYR A 317 0.42 -36.49 -8.62
CA TYR A 317 -0.58 -35.44 -8.64
C TYR A 317 0.00 -34.09 -9.04
N ARG A 318 -0.84 -33.28 -9.68
CA ARG A 318 -0.56 -31.87 -9.97
C ARG A 318 -1.64 -30.99 -9.40
N PHE A 319 -1.21 -29.98 -8.66
CA PHE A 319 -2.03 -28.88 -8.22
C PHE A 319 -2.21 -27.88 -9.36
N LYS A 320 -3.45 -27.44 -9.57
CA LYS A 320 -3.79 -26.41 -10.55
C LYS A 320 -4.85 -25.46 -9.99
N ILE A 321 -4.67 -24.16 -10.20
CA ILE A 321 -5.67 -23.14 -9.92
C ILE A 321 -6.78 -23.26 -10.96
N LYS A 322 -8.03 -23.16 -10.51
CA LYS A 322 -9.16 -23.15 -11.43
C LYS A 322 -9.10 -21.91 -12.29
N GLU A 323 -9.37 -22.06 -13.59
CA GLU A 323 -9.43 -20.90 -14.48
C GLU A 323 -10.48 -19.91 -13.99
N TRP A 324 -10.08 -18.64 -13.96
CA TRP A 324 -11.01 -17.56 -13.68
C TRP A 324 -12.03 -17.46 -14.82
N ARG A 325 -13.24 -17.97 -14.59
CA ARG A 325 -14.37 -17.71 -15.46
C ARG A 325 -14.93 -16.36 -15.04
N MET A 326 -14.67 -15.32 -15.84
CA MET A 326 -15.48 -14.11 -15.73
C MET A 326 -16.95 -14.56 -15.77
N PRO A 327 -17.76 -14.30 -14.73
CA PRO A 327 -19.19 -14.47 -14.88
C PRO A 327 -19.57 -13.64 -16.10
N LEU A 328 -20.18 -14.29 -17.09
CA LEU A 328 -20.73 -13.65 -18.28
C LEU A 328 -21.89 -12.74 -17.85
N ALA A 329 -21.60 -11.67 -17.12
CA ALA A 329 -22.55 -10.62 -16.85
C ALA A 329 -22.58 -9.75 -18.11
N TYR A 330 -23.72 -9.82 -18.80
CA TYR A 330 -24.08 -9.13 -20.04
C TYR A 330 -23.40 -9.64 -21.32
N THR A 331 -23.84 -10.82 -21.76
CA THR A 331 -24.22 -10.94 -23.18
C THR A 331 -25.42 -10.03 -23.40
N GLY A 332 -25.18 -8.75 -23.69
CA GLY A 332 -26.21 -7.87 -24.23
C GLY A 332 -26.69 -8.49 -25.54
N LYS A 333 -27.79 -9.23 -25.46
CA LYS A 333 -28.78 -9.32 -26.53
C LYS A 333 -29.78 -8.20 -26.31
#